data_AF-A0A7L4Z2X2-F1
#
_entry.id   AF-A0A7L4Z2X2-F1
#
_cell.length_a   1.000
_cell.length_b   1.000
_cell.length_c   1.000
_cell.angle_alpha   90.00
_cell.angle_beta   90.00
_cell.angle_gamma   90.00
#
_symmetry.space_group_name_H-M   'P 1'
#
loop_
_entity.id
_entity.type
_entity.pdbx_description
1 polymer ?
#
loop_
_entity_poly.entity_id
_entity_poly.type
_entity_poly.pdbx_seq_one_letter_code
_entity_poly.pdbx_strand_id
1 'polypeptide(L)'
;MSDARLSVFKTYKLYVGGKFPRSESGRVYEVTDAKNNWLANAPLSSRKDARDAVVAARKAFGGWSGATAYNRGQVLYRVAEMLEGRREQFVREVAEAEGLSKSKAAAVVDAATDRWVWYAGWTDKIAQVVGGANPVAGPFFNLSSPEPTGVVAVLAPQDSSFLGLVSVIAPVIATGNTAVVIASEKAPLPALSLAEVLATSDVPGGVVNILSGRPCEIAPSLAAHQDVNAIDLAGADEELAKELEIAAADNLKRVLRPQDVDFTQTPGTERLTAFLETKTVWHTTGALGAAGSSY
;
A
#
# COMPACT_ATOMS: atom_id res chain seq x y z
N MET A 1 -48.24 10.81 9.04
CA MET A 1 -47.09 11.46 8.36
C MET A 1 -46.45 10.39 7.51
N SER A 2 -46.40 10.55 6.18
CA SER A 2 -45.64 9.62 5.33
C SER A 2 -44.16 9.86 5.61
N ASP A 3 -43.60 9.07 6.51
CA ASP A 3 -42.23 9.21 7.01
C ASP A 3 -41.22 8.62 6.01
N ALA A 4 -41.29 9.06 4.75
CA ALA A 4 -40.38 8.64 3.70
C ALA A 4 -39.04 9.35 3.90
N ARG A 5 -38.12 8.67 4.59
CA ARG A 5 -36.74 9.13 4.78
C ARG A 5 -36.11 9.48 3.42
N LEU A 6 -35.55 10.69 3.31
CA LEU A 6 -34.80 11.12 2.13
C LEU A 6 -33.54 10.26 1.94
N SER A 7 -33.25 9.89 0.69
CA SER A 7 -32.00 9.22 0.33
C SER A 7 -30.85 10.21 0.31
N VAL A 8 -29.74 9.85 0.98
CA VAL A 8 -28.49 10.62 0.99
C VAL A 8 -27.40 9.70 0.48
N PHE A 9 -26.94 9.94 -0.75
CA PHE A 9 -25.91 9.12 -1.38
C PHE A 9 -24.51 9.62 -1.02
N LYS A 10 -23.61 8.67 -0.74
CA LYS A 10 -22.19 8.96 -0.51
C LYS A 10 -21.54 9.35 -1.83
N THR A 11 -20.87 10.51 -1.85
CA THR A 11 -20.00 10.90 -2.96
C THR A 11 -18.58 10.46 -2.65
N TYR A 12 -18.11 9.43 -3.35
CA TYR A 12 -16.74 8.97 -3.23
C TYR A 12 -15.76 9.96 -3.87
N LYS A 13 -14.56 10.05 -3.30
CA LYS A 13 -13.49 10.97 -3.70
C LYS A 13 -12.16 10.21 -3.65
N LEU A 14 -11.15 10.75 -4.31
CA LEU A 14 -9.78 10.24 -4.21
C LEU A 14 -9.27 10.49 -2.78
N TYR A 15 -8.16 9.85 -2.41
CA TYR A 15 -7.44 10.15 -1.18
C TYR A 15 -6.00 10.52 -1.49
N VAL A 16 -5.67 11.80 -1.36
CA VAL A 16 -4.35 12.33 -1.73
C VAL A 16 -3.88 13.29 -0.66
N GLY A 17 -2.69 13.06 -0.11
CA GLY A 17 -2.08 13.95 0.88
C GLY A 17 -2.92 14.10 2.16
N GLY A 18 -3.65 13.08 2.57
CA GLY A 18 -4.54 13.13 3.74
C GLY A 18 -5.86 13.88 3.51
N LYS A 19 -6.21 14.17 2.25
CA LYS A 19 -7.42 14.91 1.87
C LYS A 19 -8.25 14.11 0.88
N PHE A 20 -9.51 14.54 0.70
CA PHE A 20 -10.47 13.93 -0.21
C PHE A 20 -10.80 14.84 -1.41
N PRO A 21 -9.89 15.00 -2.40
CA PRO A 21 -10.16 15.79 -3.60
C PRO A 21 -11.03 15.01 -4.61
N ARG A 22 -11.71 15.76 -5.48
CA ARG A 22 -12.24 15.19 -6.74
C ARG A 22 -11.07 14.97 -7.71
N SER A 23 -11.24 14.09 -8.70
CA SER A 23 -10.29 14.03 -9.82
C SER A 23 -10.22 15.40 -10.48
N GLU A 24 -9.01 15.82 -10.83
CA GLU A 24 -8.79 17.08 -11.54
C GLU A 24 -9.54 17.13 -12.88
N SER A 25 -9.70 15.99 -13.56
CA SER A 25 -10.45 15.89 -14.82
C SER A 25 -11.97 16.05 -14.64
N GLY A 26 -12.48 15.96 -13.41
CA GLY A 26 -13.90 15.91 -13.11
C GLY A 26 -14.63 14.65 -13.61
N ARG A 27 -13.93 13.74 -14.30
CA ARG A 27 -14.50 12.50 -14.83
C ARG A 27 -14.88 11.56 -13.70
N VAL A 28 -15.95 10.81 -13.92
CA VAL A 28 -16.43 9.73 -13.06
C VAL A 28 -16.78 8.53 -13.92
N TYR A 29 -16.87 7.36 -13.29
CA TYR A 29 -17.37 6.14 -13.91
C TYR A 29 -18.32 5.42 -12.96
N GLU A 30 -19.27 4.69 -13.54
CA GLU A 30 -20.25 3.90 -12.79
C GLU A 30 -19.57 2.68 -12.17
N VAL A 31 -19.89 2.43 -10.91
CA VAL A 31 -19.50 1.22 -10.19
C VAL A 31 -20.77 0.42 -9.91
N THR A 32 -20.74 -0.86 -10.26
CA THR A 32 -21.87 -1.77 -10.09
C THR A 32 -21.54 -2.89 -9.11
N ASP A 33 -22.57 -3.54 -8.58
CA ASP A 33 -22.42 -4.81 -7.86
C ASP A 33 -22.14 -5.96 -8.84
N ALA A 34 -21.91 -7.16 -8.29
CA ALA A 34 -21.71 -8.37 -9.08
C ALA A 34 -22.90 -8.78 -9.98
N LYS A 35 -24.07 -8.13 -9.84
CA LYS A 35 -25.28 -8.33 -10.65
C LYS A 35 -25.53 -7.18 -11.62
N ASN A 36 -24.58 -6.25 -11.78
CA ASN A 36 -24.67 -5.03 -12.59
C ASN A 36 -25.69 -3.99 -12.09
N ASN A 37 -26.12 -4.05 -10.82
CA ASN A 37 -26.90 -2.97 -10.23
C ASN A 37 -25.96 -1.82 -9.87
N TRP A 38 -26.38 -0.58 -10.17
CA TRP A 38 -25.61 0.61 -9.84
C TRP A 38 -25.45 0.78 -8.32
N LEU A 39 -24.19 1.00 -7.88
CA LEU A 39 -23.86 1.28 -6.48
C LEU A 39 -23.52 2.75 -6.27
N ALA A 40 -22.59 3.29 -7.07
CA ALA A 40 -22.10 4.66 -6.95
C ALA A 40 -21.35 5.12 -8.21
N ASN A 41 -21.02 6.40 -8.26
CA ASN A 41 -20.05 6.93 -9.22
C ASN A 41 -18.71 7.16 -8.52
N ALA A 42 -17.64 6.55 -9.02
CA ALA A 42 -16.28 6.75 -8.53
C ALA A 42 -15.52 7.76 -9.41
N PRO A 43 -14.59 8.55 -8.86
CA PRO A 43 -13.74 9.42 -9.67
C PRO A 43 -12.89 8.60 -10.65
N LEU A 44 -12.81 9.05 -11.91
CA LEU A 44 -11.92 8.47 -12.92
C LEU A 44 -10.63 9.29 -12.95
N SER A 45 -9.62 8.84 -12.20
CA SER A 45 -8.36 9.58 -12.04
C SER A 45 -7.65 9.82 -13.38
N SER A 46 -6.98 10.96 -13.46
CA SER A 46 -6.14 11.38 -14.58
C SER A 46 -4.67 11.15 -14.29
N ARG A 47 -3.82 11.33 -15.31
CA ARG A 47 -2.36 11.39 -15.13
C ARG A 47 -1.93 12.52 -14.19
N LYS A 48 -2.69 13.60 -14.09
CA LYS A 48 -2.39 14.69 -13.15
C LYS A 48 -2.68 14.28 -11.71
N ASP A 49 -3.77 13.57 -11.47
CA ASP A 49 -4.09 13.05 -10.12
C ASP A 49 -2.98 12.09 -9.64
N ALA A 50 -2.45 11.25 -10.55
CA ALA A 50 -1.29 10.40 -10.27
C ALA A 50 -0.05 11.19 -9.88
N ARG A 51 0.28 12.26 -10.63
CA ARG A 51 1.41 13.15 -10.31
C ARG A 51 1.23 13.83 -8.95
N ASP A 52 0.03 14.35 -8.68
CA ASP A 52 -0.27 15.02 -7.40
C ASP A 52 -0.16 14.04 -6.21
N ALA A 53 -0.55 12.78 -6.42
CA ALA A 53 -0.35 11.70 -5.44
C ALA A 53 1.13 11.36 -5.22
N VAL A 54 1.95 11.33 -6.27
CA VAL A 54 3.40 11.13 -6.14
C VAL A 54 4.07 12.28 -5.38
N VAL A 55 3.68 13.52 -5.65
CA VAL A 55 4.19 14.70 -4.91
C VAL A 55 3.83 14.59 -3.42
N ALA A 56 2.60 14.20 -3.09
CA ALA A 56 2.17 13.99 -1.72
C ALA A 56 2.94 12.85 -1.04
N ALA A 57 3.12 11.71 -1.72
CA ALA A 57 3.90 10.57 -1.23
C ALA A 57 5.35 10.95 -0.96
N ARG A 58 6.01 11.59 -1.93
CA ARG A 58 7.41 12.04 -1.79
C ARG A 58 7.58 13.01 -0.62
N LYS A 59 6.65 13.94 -0.44
CA LYS A 59 6.66 14.88 0.69
C LYS A 59 6.53 14.16 2.04
N ALA A 60 5.69 13.13 2.12
CA ALA A 60 5.48 12.36 3.35
C ALA A 60 6.64 11.41 3.67
N PHE A 61 7.37 10.95 2.65
CA PHE A 61 8.39 9.90 2.79
C PHE A 61 9.42 10.20 3.88
N GLY A 62 10.06 11.36 3.88
CA GLY A 62 11.12 11.66 4.84
C GLY A 62 10.66 11.61 6.31
N GLY A 63 9.43 12.04 6.60
CA GLY A 63 8.86 11.96 7.93
C GLY A 63 8.45 10.53 8.32
N TRP A 64 7.91 9.78 7.37
CA TRP A 64 7.43 8.41 7.61
C TRP A 64 8.56 7.38 7.71
N SER A 65 9.56 7.46 6.84
CA SER A 65 10.75 6.60 6.90
C SER A 65 11.59 6.89 8.14
N GLY A 66 11.64 8.15 8.59
CA GLY A 66 12.31 8.57 9.81
C GLY A 66 11.56 8.27 11.11
N ALA A 67 10.27 7.90 11.04
CA ALA A 67 9.53 7.46 12.22
C ALA A 67 10.13 6.16 12.78
N THR A 68 10.06 5.97 14.10
CA THR A 68 10.51 4.72 14.70
C THR A 68 9.64 3.56 14.18
N ALA A 69 10.23 2.37 14.07
CA ALA A 69 9.52 1.17 13.69
C ALA A 69 8.30 0.92 14.61
N TYR A 70 8.48 1.10 15.92
CA TYR A 70 7.40 1.02 16.90
C TYR A 70 6.24 1.98 16.60
N ASN A 71 6.52 3.26 16.30
CA ASN A 71 5.48 4.24 15.98
C ASN A 71 4.71 3.86 14.71
N ARG A 72 5.39 3.35 13.67
CA ARG A 72 4.71 2.81 12.48
C ARG A 72 3.79 1.66 12.87
N GLY A 73 4.25 0.74 13.71
CA GLY A 73 3.45 -0.37 14.23
C GLY A 73 2.18 0.11 14.95
N GLN A 74 2.29 1.11 15.82
CA GLN A 74 1.13 1.71 16.52
C GLN A 74 0.11 2.31 15.55
N VAL A 75 0.56 3.05 14.53
CA VAL A 75 -0.32 3.60 13.49
C VAL A 75 -1.03 2.50 12.69
N LEU A 76 -0.32 1.43 12.31
CA LEU A 76 -0.94 0.31 11.59
C LEU A 76 -1.95 -0.44 12.47
N TYR A 77 -1.66 -0.60 13.76
CA TYR A 77 -2.62 -1.17 14.70
C TYR A 77 -3.86 -0.28 14.85
N ARG A 78 -3.67 1.05 14.90
CA ARG A 78 -4.76 2.02 14.94
C ARG A 78 -5.68 1.91 13.71
N VAL A 79 -5.13 1.62 12.53
CA VAL A 79 -5.94 1.34 11.32
C VAL A 79 -6.85 0.13 11.54
N ALA A 80 -6.36 -0.94 12.15
CA ALA A 80 -7.16 -2.12 12.47
C ALA A 80 -8.29 -1.78 13.46
N GLU A 81 -8.00 -1.01 14.52
CA GLU A 81 -9.02 -0.57 15.49
C GLU A 81 -10.15 0.25 14.84
N MET A 82 -9.77 1.20 13.96
CA MET A 82 -10.73 2.05 13.26
C MET A 82 -11.54 1.28 12.21
N LEU A 83 -10.94 0.24 11.61
CA LEU A 83 -11.62 -0.67 10.70
C LEU A 83 -12.65 -1.53 11.45
N GLU A 84 -12.31 -2.03 12.63
CA GLU A 84 -13.20 -2.83 13.48
C GLU A 84 -14.48 -2.07 13.83
N GLY A 85 -14.36 -0.79 14.20
CA GLY A 85 -15.51 0.09 14.45
C GLY A 85 -16.41 0.34 13.23
N ARG A 86 -15.92 0.05 12.02
CA ARG A 86 -16.65 0.22 10.74
C ARG A 86 -16.90 -1.10 10.02
N ARG A 87 -16.67 -2.23 10.69
CA ARG A 87 -16.73 -3.57 10.12
C ARG A 87 -18.00 -3.82 9.31
N GLU A 88 -19.17 -3.48 9.85
CA GLU A 88 -20.45 -3.71 9.15
C GLU A 88 -20.56 -2.97 7.82
N GLN A 89 -19.96 -1.79 7.69
CA GLN A 89 -19.93 -1.04 6.44
C GLN A 89 -19.09 -1.79 5.41
N PHE A 90 -17.87 -2.18 5.76
CA PHE A 90 -16.99 -2.93 4.87
C PHE A 90 -17.56 -4.28 4.48
N VAL A 91 -18.25 -5.00 5.40
CA VAL A 91 -18.92 -6.26 5.09
C VAL A 91 -19.95 -6.08 3.97
N ARG A 92 -20.71 -4.99 3.99
CA ARG A 92 -21.69 -4.69 2.92
C ARG A 92 -20.99 -4.34 1.62
N GLU A 93 -20.02 -3.42 1.66
CA GLU A 93 -19.31 -2.98 0.46
C GLU A 93 -18.57 -4.14 -0.23
N VAL A 94 -17.93 -5.04 0.55
CA VAL A 94 -17.27 -6.25 0.05
C VAL A 94 -18.28 -7.26 -0.50
N ALA A 95 -19.41 -7.48 0.18
CA ALA A 95 -20.45 -8.38 -0.31
C ALA A 95 -21.03 -7.91 -1.66
N GLU A 96 -21.27 -6.61 -1.81
CA GLU A 96 -21.76 -5.99 -3.05
C GLU A 96 -20.71 -6.08 -4.17
N ALA A 97 -19.46 -5.73 -3.86
CA ALA A 97 -18.36 -5.72 -4.82
C ALA A 97 -17.99 -7.11 -5.35
N GLU A 98 -17.95 -8.13 -4.47
CA GLU A 98 -17.47 -9.47 -4.80
C GLU A 98 -18.63 -10.49 -5.00
N GLY A 99 -19.89 -10.07 -4.81
CA GLY A 99 -21.05 -10.95 -4.93
C GLY A 99 -21.13 -12.04 -3.85
N LEU A 100 -20.54 -11.77 -2.68
CA LEU A 100 -20.43 -12.73 -1.58
C LEU A 100 -21.65 -12.73 -0.66
N SER A 101 -21.90 -13.86 0.02
CA SER A 101 -22.82 -13.86 1.16
C SER A 101 -22.25 -12.97 2.28
N LYS A 102 -23.13 -12.39 3.11
CA LYS A 102 -22.73 -11.58 4.27
C LYS A 102 -21.70 -12.29 5.16
N SER A 103 -21.83 -13.60 5.36
CA SER A 103 -20.88 -14.40 6.14
C SER A 103 -19.50 -14.52 5.49
N LYS A 104 -19.44 -14.73 4.17
CA LYS A 104 -18.16 -14.80 3.44
C LYS A 104 -17.49 -13.43 3.38
N ALA A 105 -18.24 -12.37 3.09
CA ALA A 105 -17.73 -11.01 3.12
C ALA A 105 -17.22 -10.61 4.51
N ALA A 106 -17.90 -11.05 5.58
CA ALA A 106 -17.42 -10.87 6.94
C ALA A 106 -16.07 -11.54 7.19
N ALA A 107 -15.88 -12.78 6.75
CA ALA A 107 -14.58 -13.44 6.85
C ALA A 107 -13.46 -12.71 6.08
N VAL A 108 -13.76 -12.13 4.91
CA VAL A 108 -12.81 -11.32 4.13
C VAL A 108 -12.41 -10.05 4.88
N VAL A 109 -13.38 -9.35 5.49
CA VAL A 109 -13.12 -8.14 6.27
C VAL A 109 -12.33 -8.46 7.53
N ASP A 110 -12.69 -9.53 8.25
CA ASP A 110 -11.99 -9.99 9.45
C ASP A 110 -10.52 -10.32 9.12
N ALA A 111 -10.29 -11.08 8.06
CA ALA A 111 -8.94 -11.39 7.59
C ALA A 111 -8.15 -10.13 7.18
N ALA A 112 -8.81 -9.10 6.64
CA ALA A 112 -8.18 -7.84 6.29
C ALA A 112 -7.83 -7.00 7.53
N THR A 113 -8.68 -7.01 8.57
CA THR A 113 -8.36 -6.41 9.87
C THR A 113 -7.17 -7.11 10.51
N ASP A 114 -7.17 -8.45 10.54
CA ASP A 114 -6.05 -9.24 11.07
C ASP A 114 -4.76 -9.00 10.27
N ARG A 115 -4.86 -8.76 8.97
CA ARG A 115 -3.72 -8.42 8.10
C ARG A 115 -3.02 -7.13 8.55
N TRP A 116 -3.77 -6.12 8.98
CA TRP A 116 -3.20 -4.89 9.53
C TRP A 116 -2.44 -5.16 10.83
N VAL A 117 -3.04 -5.94 11.74
CA VAL A 117 -2.43 -6.33 13.02
C VAL A 117 -1.15 -7.14 12.79
N TRP A 118 -1.20 -8.08 11.83
CA TRP A 118 -0.04 -8.87 11.44
C TRP A 118 1.13 -7.99 11.00
N TYR A 119 0.93 -7.09 10.05
CA TYR A 119 2.00 -6.23 9.55
C TYR A 119 2.44 -5.17 10.57
N ALA A 120 1.55 -4.71 11.45
CA ALA A 120 1.93 -3.87 12.59
C ALA A 120 2.99 -4.57 13.47
N GLY A 121 2.78 -5.87 13.73
CA GLY A 121 3.71 -6.71 14.50
C GLY A 121 5.08 -6.94 13.85
N TRP A 122 5.23 -6.72 12.54
CA TRP A 122 6.49 -6.90 11.81
C TRP A 122 7.38 -5.67 11.74
N THR A 123 6.82 -4.48 11.97
CA THR A 123 7.49 -3.19 11.75
C THR A 123 8.86 -3.08 12.42
N ASP A 124 9.00 -3.62 13.64
CA ASP A 124 10.23 -3.59 14.46
C ASP A 124 11.03 -4.91 14.45
N LYS A 125 10.58 -5.92 13.70
CA LYS A 125 11.21 -7.25 13.63
C LYS A 125 11.86 -7.54 12.29
N ILE A 126 11.37 -6.92 11.21
CA ILE A 126 11.85 -7.25 9.86
C ILE A 126 13.37 -7.02 9.70
N ALA A 127 13.92 -5.98 10.33
CA ALA A 127 15.35 -5.70 10.30
C ALA A 127 16.21 -6.79 10.95
N GLN A 128 15.68 -7.55 11.90
CA GLN A 128 16.38 -8.68 12.50
C GLN A 128 16.41 -9.90 11.57
N VAL A 129 15.46 -10.02 10.64
CA VAL A 129 15.36 -11.14 9.70
C VAL A 129 16.22 -10.91 8.46
N VAL A 130 16.25 -9.67 7.93
CA VAL A 130 16.95 -9.36 6.67
C VAL A 130 18.15 -8.45 6.80
N GLY A 131 18.41 -7.90 7.99
CA GLY A 131 19.65 -7.20 8.31
C GLY A 131 20.63 -8.13 9.02
N GLY A 132 21.85 -7.64 9.25
CA GLY A 132 22.85 -8.43 9.98
C GLY A 132 24.23 -7.78 10.06
N ALA A 133 25.03 -8.29 10.98
CA ALA A 133 26.47 -8.05 11.02
C ALA A 133 27.17 -8.98 10.03
N ASN A 134 28.03 -8.41 9.19
CA ASN A 134 28.77 -9.13 8.17
C ASN A 134 30.18 -9.41 8.69
N PRO A 135 30.60 -10.68 8.79
CA PRO A 135 31.97 -11.00 9.18
C PRO A 135 32.93 -10.56 8.08
N VAL A 136 33.92 -9.75 8.44
CA VAL A 136 34.93 -9.24 7.50
C VAL A 136 36.32 -9.37 8.09
N ALA A 137 37.31 -9.65 7.24
CA ALA A 137 38.71 -9.63 7.64
C ALA A 137 39.17 -8.17 7.78
N GLY A 138 39.52 -7.76 9.00
CA GLY A 138 40.05 -6.43 9.30
C GLY A 138 39.32 -5.74 10.46
N PRO A 139 39.82 -4.58 10.90
CA PRO A 139 39.27 -3.87 12.05
C PRO A 139 38.06 -3.03 11.63
N PHE A 140 36.98 -3.70 11.23
CA PHE A 140 35.72 -3.06 10.84
C PHE A 140 34.51 -3.74 11.46
N PHE A 141 33.56 -2.94 11.95
CA PHE A 141 32.17 -3.36 12.08
C PHE A 141 31.48 -3.11 10.74
N ASN A 142 31.00 -4.19 10.14
CA ASN A 142 30.25 -4.14 8.90
C ASN A 142 28.80 -4.57 9.20
N LEU A 143 27.85 -3.66 8.97
CA LEU A 143 26.43 -3.86 9.29
C LEU A 143 25.58 -3.58 8.06
N SER A 144 24.76 -4.54 7.67
CA SER A 144 23.72 -4.38 6.65
C SER A 144 22.37 -4.16 7.32
N SER A 145 21.68 -3.07 6.99
CA SER A 145 20.31 -2.79 7.42
C SER A 145 19.38 -2.63 6.22
N PRO A 146 18.12 -3.10 6.31
CA PRO A 146 17.12 -2.77 5.32
C PRO A 146 16.65 -1.32 5.48
N GLU A 147 16.53 -0.61 4.37
CA GLU A 147 16.02 0.76 4.27
C GLU A 147 14.85 0.81 3.28
N PRO A 148 13.80 1.59 3.52
CA PRO A 148 12.71 1.73 2.56
C PRO A 148 13.21 2.33 1.24
N THR A 149 12.77 1.77 0.10
CA THR A 149 13.15 2.25 -1.23
C THR A 149 12.58 3.63 -1.56
N GLY A 150 11.42 4.01 -1.00
CA GLY A 150 10.83 5.35 -1.17
C GLY A 150 9.33 5.36 -1.46
N VAL A 151 8.98 5.93 -2.62
CA VAL A 151 7.60 5.96 -3.13
C VAL A 151 7.34 4.70 -3.93
N VAL A 152 6.32 3.94 -3.54
CA VAL A 152 5.89 2.70 -4.20
C VAL A 152 4.54 2.94 -4.87
N ALA A 153 4.49 2.76 -6.19
CA ALA A 153 3.21 2.68 -6.90
C ALA A 153 2.65 1.26 -6.76
N VAL A 154 1.35 1.13 -6.50
CA VAL A 154 0.70 -0.17 -6.25
C VAL A 154 -0.54 -0.29 -7.12
N LEU A 155 -0.56 -1.31 -7.97
CA LEU A 155 -1.79 -1.73 -8.66
C LEU A 155 -2.47 -2.76 -7.77
N ALA A 156 -3.60 -2.40 -7.16
CA ALA A 156 -4.33 -3.32 -6.29
C ALA A 156 -4.88 -4.52 -7.09
N PRO A 157 -4.95 -5.72 -6.50
CA PRO A 157 -5.55 -6.89 -7.14
C PRO A 157 -6.94 -6.59 -7.70
N GLN A 158 -7.20 -6.99 -8.94
CA GLN A 158 -8.48 -6.67 -9.59
C GLN A 158 -9.63 -7.56 -9.09
N ASP A 159 -9.30 -8.76 -8.59
CA ASP A 159 -10.26 -9.79 -8.14
C ASP A 159 -10.45 -9.86 -6.62
N SER A 160 -9.78 -8.99 -5.85
CA SER A 160 -10.00 -8.87 -4.40
C SER A 160 -10.17 -7.41 -4.01
N SER A 161 -11.41 -7.06 -3.65
CA SER A 161 -11.81 -5.67 -3.40
C SER A 161 -11.20 -5.10 -2.11
N PHE A 162 -10.87 -5.96 -1.14
CA PHE A 162 -10.44 -5.51 0.18
C PHE A 162 -9.27 -6.27 0.80
N LEU A 163 -9.34 -7.61 0.97
CA LEU A 163 -8.24 -8.35 1.58
C LEU A 163 -6.95 -8.26 0.75
N GLY A 164 -7.03 -8.39 -0.57
CA GLY A 164 -5.90 -8.18 -1.47
C GLY A 164 -5.38 -6.75 -1.41
N LEU A 165 -6.26 -5.75 -1.43
CA LEU A 165 -5.90 -4.34 -1.28
C LEU A 165 -5.08 -4.08 0.00
N VAL A 166 -5.57 -4.53 1.15
CA VAL A 166 -4.86 -4.35 2.44
C VAL A 166 -3.52 -5.10 2.40
N SER A 167 -3.50 -6.30 1.82
CA SER A 167 -2.32 -7.15 1.72
C SER A 167 -1.20 -6.56 0.87
N VAL A 168 -1.51 -5.62 -0.03
CA VAL A 168 -0.51 -4.91 -0.83
C VAL A 168 -0.12 -3.55 -0.24
N ILE A 169 -1.03 -2.86 0.46
CA ILE A 169 -0.75 -1.56 1.09
C ILE A 169 0.05 -1.70 2.39
N ALA A 170 -0.45 -2.55 3.31
CA ALA A 170 0.10 -2.67 4.65
C ALA A 170 1.61 -2.98 4.69
N PRO A 171 2.17 -3.93 3.90
CA PRO A 171 3.61 -4.22 3.95
C PRO A 171 4.47 -3.07 3.42
N VAL A 172 3.97 -2.30 2.44
CA VAL A 172 4.67 -1.12 1.91
C VAL A 172 4.85 -0.10 3.02
N ILE A 173 3.77 0.28 3.72
CA ILE A 173 3.88 1.32 4.75
C ILE A 173 4.48 0.83 6.07
N ALA A 174 4.36 -0.46 6.40
CA ALA A 174 5.01 -1.07 7.56
C ALA A 174 6.54 -0.88 7.54
N THR A 175 7.12 -0.96 6.34
CA THR A 175 8.57 -0.85 6.12
C THR A 175 9.08 0.58 5.97
N GLY A 176 8.20 1.58 6.10
CA GLY A 176 8.56 2.99 6.02
C GLY A 176 8.51 3.58 4.61
N ASN A 177 8.03 2.83 3.62
CA ASN A 177 7.73 3.37 2.30
C ASN A 177 6.40 4.16 2.32
N THR A 178 6.18 4.97 1.28
CA THR A 178 4.89 5.62 1.01
C THR A 178 4.25 5.02 -0.23
N ALA A 179 2.93 4.95 -0.28
CA ALA A 179 2.19 4.26 -1.33
C ALA A 179 1.33 5.23 -2.17
N VAL A 180 1.35 5.04 -3.50
CA VAL A 180 0.35 5.55 -4.44
C VAL A 180 -0.38 4.35 -5.03
N VAL A 181 -1.64 4.17 -4.64
CA VAL A 181 -2.41 2.96 -4.91
C VAL A 181 -3.46 3.26 -5.98
N ILE A 182 -3.47 2.46 -7.05
CA ILE A 182 -4.59 2.38 -7.98
C ILE A 182 -5.50 1.25 -7.49
N ALA A 183 -6.71 1.58 -7.04
CA ALA A 183 -7.70 0.61 -6.58
C ALA A 183 -8.17 -0.31 -7.72
N SER A 184 -8.86 -1.40 -7.38
CA SER A 184 -9.55 -2.24 -8.37
C SER A 184 -10.49 -1.36 -9.21
N GLU A 185 -10.40 -1.48 -10.54
CA GLU A 185 -11.26 -0.72 -11.45
C GLU A 185 -12.72 -1.07 -11.21
N LYS A 186 -13.01 -2.38 -11.07
CA LYS A 186 -14.35 -2.94 -10.90
C LYS A 186 -14.91 -2.70 -9.50
N ALA A 187 -14.06 -2.75 -8.48
CA ALA A 187 -14.46 -2.69 -7.07
C ALA A 187 -13.70 -1.63 -6.26
N PRO A 188 -13.78 -0.33 -6.60
CA PRO A 188 -13.00 0.72 -5.93
C PRO A 188 -13.57 1.14 -4.57
N LEU A 189 -14.86 0.89 -4.30
CA LEU A 189 -15.56 1.49 -3.15
C LEU A 189 -14.94 1.12 -1.79
N PRO A 190 -14.59 -0.16 -1.52
CA PRO A 190 -13.89 -0.52 -0.28
C PRO A 190 -12.57 0.22 -0.11
N ALA A 191 -11.80 0.45 -1.20
CA ALA A 191 -10.56 1.22 -1.15
C ALA A 191 -10.81 2.70 -0.82
N LEU A 192 -11.83 3.31 -1.42
CA LEU A 192 -12.18 4.70 -1.15
C LEU A 192 -12.79 4.89 0.24
N SER A 193 -13.46 3.88 0.80
CA SER A 193 -13.91 3.88 2.20
C SER A 193 -12.76 3.63 3.19
N LEU A 194 -11.76 2.82 2.81
CA LEU A 194 -10.52 2.63 3.59
C LEU A 194 -9.77 3.95 3.78
N ALA A 195 -9.79 4.86 2.79
CA ALA A 195 -9.21 6.18 2.92
C ALA A 195 -9.71 6.98 4.13
N GLU A 196 -11.00 6.85 4.46
CA GLU A 196 -11.57 7.48 5.66
C GLU A 196 -11.05 6.84 6.95
N VAL A 197 -10.84 5.52 6.95
CA VAL A 197 -10.18 4.83 8.08
C VAL A 197 -8.77 5.36 8.25
N LEU A 198 -7.98 5.41 7.17
CA LEU A 198 -6.60 5.91 7.17
C LEU A 198 -6.53 7.35 7.69
N ALA A 199 -7.43 8.22 7.23
CA ALA A 199 -7.50 9.62 7.66
C ALA A 199 -7.82 9.79 9.16
N THR A 200 -8.45 8.80 9.79
CA THR A 200 -8.80 8.80 11.22
C THR A 200 -7.90 7.90 12.08
N SER A 201 -6.82 7.36 11.50
CA SER A 201 -5.93 6.40 12.16
C SER A 201 -4.50 6.92 12.36
N ASP A 202 -4.33 8.24 12.41
CA ASP A 202 -3.02 8.90 12.56
C ASP A 202 -2.00 8.56 11.45
N VAL A 203 -2.46 8.05 10.31
CA VAL A 203 -1.62 7.88 9.12
C VAL A 203 -1.28 9.27 8.58
N PRO A 204 0.00 9.68 8.55
CA PRO A 204 0.35 11.01 8.08
C PRO A 204 -0.11 11.23 6.64
N GLY A 205 -0.61 12.43 6.34
CA GLY A 205 -1.10 12.77 5.02
C GLY A 205 -0.03 12.55 3.95
N GLY A 206 -0.34 11.71 2.96
CA GLY A 206 0.57 11.34 1.87
C GLY A 206 1.26 9.99 2.04
N VAL A 207 1.23 9.36 3.24
CA VAL A 207 1.81 8.02 3.43
C VAL A 207 1.09 6.96 2.59
N VAL A 208 -0.23 7.06 2.51
CA VAL A 208 -1.06 6.31 1.57
C VAL A 208 -1.87 7.30 0.75
N ASN A 209 -1.87 7.11 -0.57
CA ASN A 209 -2.70 7.87 -1.50
C ASN A 209 -3.48 6.86 -2.35
N ILE A 210 -4.80 6.99 -2.43
CA ILE A 210 -5.69 6.04 -3.12
C ILE A 210 -6.36 6.75 -4.30
N LEU A 211 -6.17 6.17 -5.47
CA LEU A 211 -6.74 6.59 -6.74
C LEU A 211 -7.72 5.53 -7.23
N SER A 212 -8.85 5.96 -7.80
CA SER A 212 -9.77 5.09 -8.55
C SER A 212 -9.73 5.42 -10.03
N GLY A 213 -10.04 4.45 -10.88
CA GLY A 213 -10.03 4.60 -12.33
C GLY A 213 -9.38 3.42 -13.04
N ARG A 214 -9.10 3.59 -14.33
CA ARG A 214 -8.55 2.55 -15.18
C ARG A 214 -7.04 2.39 -14.98
N PRO A 215 -6.53 1.21 -14.59
CA PRO A 215 -5.10 0.98 -14.45
C PRO A 215 -4.30 1.35 -15.71
N CYS A 216 -4.81 1.02 -16.90
CA CYS A 216 -4.15 1.35 -18.16
C CYS A 216 -4.04 2.86 -18.45
N GLU A 217 -4.90 3.72 -17.88
CA GLU A 217 -4.78 5.18 -18.05
C GLU A 217 -3.79 5.82 -17.07
N ILE A 218 -3.63 5.21 -15.88
CA ILE A 218 -2.93 5.80 -14.73
C ILE A 218 -1.54 5.18 -14.55
N ALA A 219 -1.44 3.85 -14.58
CA ALA A 219 -0.23 3.11 -14.24
C ALA A 219 0.97 3.43 -15.12
N PRO A 220 0.87 3.60 -16.45
CA PRO A 220 2.03 3.96 -17.28
C PRO A 220 2.70 5.25 -16.84
N SER A 221 1.90 6.23 -16.36
CA SER A 221 2.45 7.49 -15.85
C SER A 221 3.21 7.32 -14.54
N LEU A 222 2.80 6.38 -13.68
CA LEU A 222 3.51 6.03 -12.44
C LEU A 222 4.77 5.20 -12.73
N ALA A 223 4.65 4.25 -13.66
CA ALA A 223 5.75 3.38 -14.06
C ALA A 223 6.88 4.15 -14.76
N ALA A 224 6.61 5.25 -15.47
CA ALA A 224 7.64 6.12 -16.05
C ALA A 224 8.10 7.26 -15.11
N HIS A 225 7.43 7.46 -13.97
CA HIS A 225 7.70 8.62 -13.11
C HIS A 225 9.05 8.52 -12.40
N GLN A 226 9.86 9.58 -12.47
CA GLN A 226 11.21 9.60 -11.91
C GLN A 226 11.22 9.59 -10.37
N ASP A 227 10.23 10.23 -9.74
CA ASP A 227 10.04 10.19 -8.28
C ASP A 227 9.31 8.93 -7.76
N VAL A 228 9.13 7.88 -8.57
CA VAL A 228 8.63 6.58 -8.10
C VAL A 228 9.81 5.59 -8.04
N ASN A 229 10.04 5.00 -6.87
CA ASN A 229 11.20 4.13 -6.60
C ASN A 229 10.91 2.65 -6.87
N ALA A 230 9.65 2.24 -6.72
CA ALA A 230 9.22 0.90 -7.05
C ALA A 230 7.76 0.86 -7.54
N ILE A 231 7.40 -0.21 -8.24
CA ILE A 231 6.04 -0.50 -8.64
C ILE A 231 5.68 -1.96 -8.32
N ASP A 232 4.48 -2.13 -7.77
CA ASP A 232 3.86 -3.41 -7.47
C ASP A 232 2.75 -3.68 -8.48
N LEU A 233 2.90 -4.76 -9.24
CA LEU A 233 2.04 -5.12 -10.36
C LEU A 233 1.00 -6.19 -9.99
N ALA A 234 0.65 -6.36 -8.71
CA ALA A 234 -0.32 -7.37 -8.26
C ALA A 234 -1.67 -7.33 -8.99
N GLY A 235 -2.10 -6.15 -9.44
CA GLY A 235 -3.33 -5.93 -10.19
C GLY A 235 -3.17 -5.82 -11.72
N ALA A 236 -1.98 -6.04 -12.27
CA ALA A 236 -1.76 -5.98 -13.71
C ALA A 236 -1.98 -7.36 -14.35
N ASP A 237 -2.63 -7.38 -15.51
CA ASP A 237 -2.56 -8.54 -16.41
C ASP A 237 -1.19 -8.64 -17.08
N GLU A 238 -0.96 -9.70 -17.84
CA GLU A 238 0.33 -9.97 -18.49
C GLU A 238 0.76 -8.86 -19.46
N GLU A 239 -0.19 -8.31 -20.22
CA GLU A 239 0.08 -7.28 -21.23
C GLU A 239 0.45 -5.95 -20.57
N LEU A 240 -0.35 -5.50 -19.60
CA LEU A 240 -0.09 -4.28 -18.84
C LEU A 240 1.19 -4.43 -18.01
N ALA A 241 1.43 -5.59 -17.38
CA ALA A 241 2.65 -5.81 -16.60
C ALA A 241 3.90 -5.64 -17.47
N LYS A 242 3.88 -6.20 -18.69
CA LYS A 242 4.98 -6.04 -19.65
C LYS A 242 5.18 -4.58 -20.06
N GLU A 243 4.10 -3.84 -20.34
CA GLU A 243 4.20 -2.41 -20.67
C GLU A 243 4.82 -1.62 -19.50
N LEU A 244 4.37 -1.88 -18.27
CA LEU A 244 4.84 -1.17 -17.09
C LEU A 244 6.29 -1.52 -16.74
N GLU A 245 6.74 -2.76 -17.00
CA GLU A 245 8.15 -3.13 -16.89
C GLU A 245 9.04 -2.38 -17.88
N ILE A 246 8.59 -2.23 -19.13
CA ILE A 246 9.32 -1.45 -20.14
C ILE A 246 9.41 0.01 -19.70
N ALA A 247 8.31 0.61 -19.24
CA ALA A 247 8.31 1.98 -18.73
C ALA A 247 9.14 2.16 -17.45
N ALA A 248 9.19 1.15 -16.58
CA ALA A 248 10.00 1.15 -15.36
C ALA A 248 11.50 1.14 -15.65
N ALA A 249 11.92 0.58 -16.79
CA ALA A 249 13.33 0.52 -17.19
C ALA A 249 13.99 1.90 -17.35
N ASP A 250 13.20 2.95 -17.65
CA ASP A 250 13.71 4.32 -17.88
C ASP A 250 14.49 4.89 -16.68
N ASN A 251 14.19 4.48 -15.45
CA ASN A 251 14.96 4.87 -14.26
C ASN A 251 15.42 3.67 -13.42
N LEU A 252 15.31 2.45 -13.97
CA LEU A 252 15.64 1.19 -13.30
C LEU A 252 14.94 1.01 -11.93
N LYS A 253 13.72 1.56 -11.76
CA LYS A 253 12.92 1.37 -10.54
C LYS A 253 12.64 -0.11 -10.34
N ARG A 254 12.46 -0.49 -9.07
CA ARG A 254 12.14 -1.88 -8.72
C ARG A 254 10.74 -2.24 -9.20
N VAL A 255 10.60 -3.45 -9.73
CA VAL A 255 9.31 -3.99 -10.16
C VAL A 255 9.04 -5.29 -9.42
N LEU A 256 7.91 -5.36 -8.71
CA LEU A 256 7.35 -6.62 -8.23
C LEU A 256 6.33 -7.09 -9.25
N ARG A 257 6.65 -8.18 -9.97
CA ARG A 257 5.80 -8.77 -11.01
C ARG A 257 4.48 -9.29 -10.43
N PRO A 258 3.41 -9.42 -11.26
CA PRO A 258 2.21 -10.11 -10.85
C PRO A 258 2.55 -11.53 -10.37
N GLN A 259 1.91 -11.94 -9.29
CA GLN A 259 2.04 -13.27 -8.71
C GLN A 259 0.63 -13.81 -8.43
N ASP A 260 0.44 -15.10 -8.63
CA ASP A 260 -0.78 -15.78 -8.21
C ASP A 260 -0.72 -16.00 -6.69
N VAL A 261 -1.39 -15.10 -5.94
CA VAL A 261 -1.33 -15.07 -4.48
C VAL A 261 -2.72 -15.34 -3.91
N ASP A 262 -2.82 -16.43 -3.15
CA ASP A 262 -3.96 -16.68 -2.28
C ASP A 262 -3.85 -15.80 -1.02
N PHE A 263 -4.52 -14.65 -1.05
CA PHE A 263 -4.50 -13.71 0.06
C PHE A 263 -5.12 -14.25 1.36
N THR A 264 -5.84 -15.37 1.33
CA THR A 264 -6.44 -15.95 2.55
C THR A 264 -5.43 -16.67 3.44
N GLN A 265 -4.26 -17.02 2.88
CA GLN A 265 -3.18 -17.64 3.65
C GLN A 265 -2.49 -16.64 4.57
N THR A 266 -1.85 -17.16 5.62
CA THR A 266 -0.99 -16.36 6.49
C THR A 266 0.11 -15.71 5.66
N PRO A 267 0.22 -14.37 5.68
CA PRO A 267 1.21 -13.67 4.87
C PRO A 267 2.63 -13.92 5.38
N GLY A 268 3.56 -14.16 4.44
CA GLY A 268 5.00 -14.20 4.73
C GLY A 268 5.62 -12.80 4.84
N THR A 269 6.95 -12.75 4.83
CA THR A 269 7.72 -11.50 4.85
C THR A 269 8.13 -11.00 3.46
N GLU A 270 7.89 -11.77 2.40
CA GLU A 270 8.35 -11.47 1.03
C GLU A 270 7.89 -10.10 0.53
N ARG A 271 6.63 -9.73 0.79
CA ARG A 271 6.10 -8.42 0.41
C ARG A 271 6.65 -7.26 1.24
N LEU A 272 7.07 -7.51 2.48
CA LEU A 272 7.79 -6.49 3.27
C LEU A 272 9.15 -6.20 2.62
N THR A 273 9.84 -7.23 2.14
CA THR A 273 11.22 -7.11 1.65
C THR A 273 11.32 -6.72 0.18
N ALA A 274 10.24 -6.90 -0.60
CA ALA A 274 10.18 -6.53 -2.01
C ALA A 274 10.55 -5.07 -2.30
N PHE A 275 10.38 -4.16 -1.32
CA PHE A 275 10.60 -2.71 -1.46
C PHE A 275 11.60 -2.16 -0.43
N LEU A 276 12.55 -3.00 0.01
CA LEU A 276 13.65 -2.64 0.90
C LEU A 276 14.98 -2.69 0.15
N GLU A 277 15.80 -1.66 0.31
CA GLU A 277 17.21 -1.64 -0.08
C GLU A 277 18.09 -2.15 1.06
N THR A 278 19.22 -2.78 0.73
CA THR A 278 20.23 -3.11 1.75
C THR A 278 21.27 -2.01 1.79
N LYS A 279 21.39 -1.33 2.93
CA LYS A 279 22.46 -0.37 3.19
C LYS A 279 23.51 -1.01 4.08
N THR A 280 24.74 -1.08 3.58
CA THR A 280 25.87 -1.61 4.34
C THR A 280 26.76 -0.47 4.84
N VAL A 281 26.91 -0.35 6.16
CA VAL A 281 27.77 0.63 6.81
C VAL A 281 29.02 -0.06 7.32
N TRP A 282 30.17 0.49 6.96
CA TRP A 282 31.48 0.08 7.47
C TRP A 282 31.95 1.11 8.49
N HIS A 283 32.17 0.68 9.72
CA HIS A 283 32.76 1.50 10.77
C HIS A 283 34.10 0.92 11.17
N THR A 284 35.17 1.72 11.14
CA THR A 284 36.46 1.28 11.67
C THR A 284 36.33 0.94 13.14
N THR A 285 36.71 -0.26 13.53
CA THR A 285 37.01 -0.53 14.93
C THR A 285 38.43 -0.08 15.18
N GLY A 286 38.67 0.62 16.28
CA GLY A 286 40.04 0.94 16.66
C GLY A 286 40.79 -0.37 16.90
N ALA A 287 41.65 -0.77 15.97
CA ALA A 287 42.73 -1.67 16.31
C ALA A 287 43.69 -0.85 17.18
N LEU A 288 43.62 -1.01 18.50
CA LEU A 288 44.80 -0.77 19.32
C LEU A 288 45.87 -1.71 18.76
N GLY A 289 46.81 -1.15 18.02
CA GLY A 289 48.00 -1.86 17.61
C GLY A 289 48.79 -2.26 18.86
N ALA A 290 48.50 -3.43 19.41
CA ALA A 290 49.43 -4.27 20.18
C ALA A 290 48.73 -5.59 20.57
N ALA A 291 49.40 -6.69 20.22
CA ALA A 291 49.18 -8.07 20.67
C ALA A 291 48.01 -8.84 20.04
N GLY A 292 48.37 -9.91 19.35
CA GLY A 292 47.47 -10.77 18.61
C GLY A 292 46.40 -11.43 19.46
N SER A 293 45.22 -11.57 18.86
CA SER A 293 44.36 -12.72 19.15
C SER A 293 43.79 -13.19 17.83
N SER A 294 44.20 -14.40 17.45
CA SER A 294 43.54 -15.25 16.49
C SER A 294 42.12 -15.60 16.98
N TYR A 295 41.20 -15.70 16.04
CA TYR A 295 40.15 -16.72 16.06
C TYR A 295 40.22 -17.48 14.74
#